data_AF-X1FCT7-F1
#
_entry.id   AF-X1FCT7-F1
#
_cell.length_a   1.000
_cell.length_b   1.000
_cell.length_c   1.000
_cell.angle_alpha   90.00
_cell.angle_beta   90.00
_cell.angle_gamma   90.00
#
_symmetry.space_group_name_H-M   'P 1'
#
loop_
_entity.id
_entity.type
_entity.pdbx_description
1 polymer ?
#
loop_
_entity_poly.entity_id
_entity_poly.type
_entity_poly.pdbx_seq_one_letter_code
_entity_poly.pdbx_strand_id
1 'polypeptide(L)' 'EEVKKETLQKIKAMAPGGGFIISPSQIVQLDTPLDNFLTFLDTVKKFGKYPLS' A
#
# COMPACT_ATOMS: atom_id res chain seq x y z
N GLU A 1 3.56 5.47 -10.62
CA GLU A 1 4.24 6.47 -9.73
C GLU A 1 3.35 6.92 -8.58
N GLU A 2 2.15 7.45 -8.87
CA GLU A 2 1.23 7.99 -7.84
C GLU A 2 0.80 6.96 -6.78
N VAL A 3 0.35 5.77 -7.20
CA VAL A 3 -0.07 4.70 -6.28
C VAL A 3 1.03 4.31 -5.29
N LYS A 4 2.27 4.18 -5.76
CA LYS A 4 3.43 3.88 -4.91
C LYS A 4 3.66 4.98 -3.87
N LYS A 5 3.62 6.24 -4.31
CA LYS A 5 3.81 7.40 -3.43
C LYS A 5 2.73 7.47 -2.36
N GLU A 6 1.47 7.30 -2.73
CA GLU A 6 0.35 7.32 -1.78
C GLU A 6 0.43 6.16 -0.79
N THR A 7 0.66 4.94 -1.29
CA THR A 7 0.81 3.74 -0.45
C THR A 7 1.93 3.93 0.58
N LEU A 8 3.07 4.48 0.15
CA LEU A 8 4.19 4.76 1.04
C LEU A 8 3.85 5.82 2.09
N GLN A 9 3.10 6.86 1.72
CA GLN A 9 2.63 7.88 2.67
C GLN A 9 1.72 7.28 3.73
N LYS A 10 0.79 6.39 3.36
CA LYS A 10 -0.09 5.69 4.32
C LYS A 10 0.69 4.79 5.28
N ILE A 11 1.63 3.99 4.76
CA ILE A 11 2.51 3.15 5.59
C ILE A 11 3.28 4.02 6.59
N LYS A 12 3.92 5.10 6.13
CA LYS A 12 4.72 5.99 7.00
C LYS A 12 3.88 6.66 8.09
N ALA A 13 2.63 7.02 7.80
CA ALA A 13 1.76 7.70 8.74
C ALA A 13 1.11 6.74 9.75
N MET A 14 0.72 5.54 9.32
CA MET A 14 -0.17 4.66 10.08
C MET A 14 0.51 3.41 10.64
N ALA A 15 1.59 2.93 10.00
CA ALA A 15 2.28 1.72 10.42
C ALA A 15 3.20 1.85 11.65
N PRO A 16 3.77 3.02 12.00
CA PRO A 16 4.61 3.12 13.20
C PRO A 16 3.88 2.64 14.46
N GLY A 17 4.57 1.87 15.30
CA GLY A 17 3.98 1.25 16.50
C GLY A 17 3.45 -0.17 16.31
N GLY A 18 3.41 -0.69 15.07
CA GLY A 18 2.97 -2.06 14.81
C GLY A 18 1.46 -2.20 14.63
N GLY A 19 1.00 -3.40 14.27
CA GLY A 19 -0.43 -3.74 14.21
C GLY A 19 -1.23 -3.11 13.06
N PHE A 20 -0.59 -2.40 12.14
CA PHE A 20 -1.27 -1.79 11.00
C PHE A 20 -1.53 -2.82 9.89
N ILE A 21 -2.79 -2.90 9.45
CA ILE A 21 -3.23 -3.69 8.31
C ILE A 21 -3.69 -2.72 7.23
N ILE A 22 -3.15 -2.88 6.02
CA ILE A 22 -3.49 -2.04 4.87
C ILE A 22 -4.31 -2.83 3.84
N SER A 23 -5.37 -2.21 3.34
CA SER A 23 -6.22 -2.72 2.27
C SER A 23 -6.87 -1.55 1.52
N PRO A 24 -7.38 -1.76 0.29
CA PRO A 24 -8.25 -0.79 -0.36
C PRO A 24 -9.48 -0.46 0.50
N SER A 25 -9.86 0.81 0.58
CA SER A 25 -11.04 1.24 1.38
C SER A 25 -12.38 0.79 0.80
N GLN A 26 -12.40 0.47 -0.49
CA GLN A 26 -13.54 -0.05 -1.23
C GLN A 26 -13.09 -1.12 -2.21
N ILE A 27 -14.05 -1.73 -2.92
CA ILE A 27 -13.75 -2.74 -3.94
C ILE A 27 -12.85 -2.18 -5.05
N VAL A 28 -11.88 -2.99 -5.51
CA VAL A 28 -11.09 -2.68 -6.71
C VAL A 28 -11.99 -2.97 -7.92
N GLN A 29 -12.21 -1.96 -8.75
CA GLN A 29 -13.11 -2.05 -9.90
C GLN A 29 -12.41 -2.74 -11.08
N LEU A 30 -13.20 -3.32 -12.00
CA LEU A 30 -12.67 -4.06 -13.16
C LEU A 30 -11.96 -3.16 -14.19
N ASP A 31 -12.28 -1.87 -14.19
CA ASP A 31 -11.63 -0.83 -15.00
C ASP A 31 -10.38 -0.25 -14.33
N THR A 32 -10.09 -0.64 -13.08
CA THR A 32 -8.84 -0.24 -12.43
C THR A 32 -7.66 -0.90 -13.14
N PRO A 33 -6.68 -0.12 -13.63
CA PRO A 33 -5.52 -0.70 -14.30
C PRO A 33 -4.81 -1.72 -13.40
N LEU A 34 -4.57 -2.93 -13.91
CA LEU A 34 -3.92 -4.01 -13.15
C LEU A 34 -2.57 -3.56 -12.57
N ASP A 35 -1.79 -2.80 -13.34
CA ASP A 35 -0.49 -2.27 -12.92
C ASP A 35 -0.57 -1.39 -11.67
N ASN A 36 -1.67 -0.65 -11.48
CA ASN A 36 -1.88 0.13 -10.26
C ASN A 36 -2.03 -0.79 -9.06
N PHE A 37 -2.83 -1.85 -9.19
CA PHE A 37 -3.02 -2.82 -8.11
C PHE A 37 -1.73 -3.61 -7.80
N LEU A 38 -0.99 -4.03 -8.82
CA LEU A 38 0.31 -4.67 -8.66
C LEU A 38 1.32 -3.73 -7.99
N THR A 39 1.35 -2.46 -8.38
CA THR A 39 2.19 -1.43 -7.76
C THR A 39 1.86 -1.26 -6.27
N PHE A 40 0.57 -1.27 -5.90
CA PHE A 40 0.15 -1.25 -4.50
C PHE A 40 0.70 -2.46 -3.74
N LEU A 41 0.47 -3.68 -4.25
CA LEU A 41 0.93 -4.92 -3.62
C LEU A 41 2.46 -4.95 -3.45
N ASP A 42 3.21 -4.58 -4.47
CA ASP A 42 4.67 -4.56 -4.44
C ASP A 42 5.19 -3.52 -3.45
N THR A 43 4.55 -2.37 -3.36
CA THR A 43 4.91 -1.32 -2.38
C THR A 43 4.66 -1.80 -0.96
N VAL A 44 3.51 -2.44 -0.69
CA VAL A 44 3.19 -3.00 0.63
C VAL A 44 4.17 -4.12 1.01
N LYS A 45 4.46 -5.05 0.08
CA LYS A 45 5.43 -6.13 0.32
C LYS A 45 6.83 -5.60 0.63
N LYS A 46 7.23 -4.50 -0.03
CA LYS A 46 8.58 -3.94 0.11
C LYS A 46 8.74 -3.06 1.35
N PHE A 47 7.74 -2.26 1.72
CA PHE A 47 7.88 -1.23 2.77
C PHE A 47 6.95 -1.43 3.97
N GLY A 48 5.93 -2.30 3.85
CA GLY A 48 4.91 -2.52 4.89
C GLY A 48 5.25 -3.64 5.87
N LYS A 49 6.41 -4.31 5.74
CA LYS A 49 6.85 -5.35 6.67
C LYS A 49 7.60 -4.71 7.85
N TYR A 50 7.36 -5.20 9.06
CA TYR A 50 8.09 -4.79 10.26
C TYR A 50 9.42 -5.56 10.40
N PRO A 51 10.52 -4.90 10.84
CA PRO A 51 10.65 -3.45 11.06
C PRO A 51 10.51 -2.68 9.74
N LEU A 52 9.82 -1.54 9.76
CA LEU A 52 9.51 -0.76 8.54
C LEU A 52 10.80 -0.36 7.83
N SER A 53 10.81 -0.51 6.50
CA SER A 53 11.93 -0.19 5.60
C SER A 53 11.85 1.22 5.01
#